data_AF-A0A959TXV8-F1
#
_entry.id   AF-A0A959TXV8-F1
#
_cell.length_a   1.000
_cell.length_b   1.000
_cell.length_c   1.000
_cell.angle_alpha   90.00
_cell.angle_beta   90.00
_cell.angle_gamma   90.00
#
_symmetry.space_group_name_H-M   'P 1'
#
loop_
_entity.id
_entity.type
_entity.pdbx_description
1 polymer ?
#
loop_
_entity_poly.entity_id
_entity_poly.type
_entity_poly.pdbx_seq_one_letter_code
_entity_poly.pdbx_strand_id
1 'polypeptide(L)'
;MPKKRFSESDIEELLNHYRSERKRLLFQLEHVRAIISDLKSNDPSSPKRAIGTKAKKATAKKKSSGYKKKRGPRKKRTIKDGGYRLSDWDNVILDHITKTGKLQTKQDLLVPMTKFAAKADPKMKPEDVDIKLTRVLQKLSGRRGMLGTYRSGLQRGYHYGLKEWFFASTGKLRSQNLDRLDLATN
;
A
#
# COMPACT_ATOMS: atom_id res chain seq x y z
N MET A 1 -12.88 28.62 45.57
CA MET A 1 -12.04 28.38 44.37
C MET A 1 -12.34 29.47 43.35
N PRO A 2 -11.40 30.36 43.02
CA PRO A 2 -11.63 31.39 42.00
C PRO A 2 -11.88 30.73 40.64
N LYS A 3 -12.99 31.10 39.98
CA LYS A 3 -13.32 30.65 38.63
C LYS A 3 -12.28 31.24 37.67
N LYS A 4 -11.40 30.39 37.14
CA LYS A 4 -10.42 30.78 36.11
C LYS A 4 -11.21 31.31 34.91
N ARG A 5 -11.08 32.60 34.59
CA ARG A 5 -11.69 33.18 33.39
C ARG A 5 -10.90 32.67 32.20
N PHE A 6 -11.55 31.93 31.31
CA PHE A 6 -10.93 31.49 30.07
C PHE A 6 -10.56 32.71 29.23
N SER A 7 -9.35 32.74 28.70
CA SER A 7 -8.98 33.71 27.68
C SER A 7 -9.67 33.36 26.36
N GLU A 8 -9.82 34.34 25.46
CA GLU A 8 -10.39 34.10 24.13
C GLU A 8 -9.61 33.02 23.36
N SER A 9 -8.28 33.00 23.51
CA SER A 9 -7.41 31.96 22.94
C SER A 9 -7.70 30.56 23.48
N ASP A 10 -7.96 30.43 24.79
CA ASP A 10 -8.28 29.12 25.38
C ASP A 10 -9.60 28.58 24.83
N ILE A 11 -10.57 29.47 24.57
CA ILE A 11 -11.86 29.12 23.99
C ILE A 11 -11.68 28.64 22.55
N GLU A 12 -10.86 29.32 21.75
CA GLU A 12 -10.57 28.92 20.38
C GLU A 12 -9.86 27.57 20.30
N GLU A 13 -8.87 27.33 21.16
CA GLU A 13 -8.18 26.04 21.23
C GLU A 13 -9.16 24.91 21.58
N LEU A 14 -10.01 25.13 22.58
CA LEU A 14 -11.03 24.17 23.00
C LEU A 14 -12.05 23.89 21.87
N LEU A 15 -12.49 24.93 21.15
CA LEU A 15 -13.38 24.77 20.00
C LEU A 15 -12.71 23.97 18.87
N ASN A 16 -11.43 24.23 18.60
CA ASN A 16 -10.67 23.49 17.58
C ASN A 16 -10.49 22.02 17.98
N HIS A 17 -10.21 21.75 19.26
CA HIS A 17 -10.17 20.41 19.81
C HIS A 17 -11.50 19.67 19.55
N TYR A 18 -12.64 20.22 19.99
CA TYR A 18 -13.95 19.59 19.81
C TYR A 18 -14.36 19.45 18.34
N ARG A 19 -13.99 20.41 17.47
CA ARG A 19 -14.21 20.29 16.02
C ARG A 19 -13.44 19.12 15.42
N SER A 20 -12.20 18.90 15.85
CA SER A 20 -11.37 17.79 15.40
C SER A 20 -11.92 16.44 15.89
N GLU A 21 -12.35 16.37 17.15
CA GLU A 21 -12.99 15.18 17.71
C GLU A 21 -14.30 14.83 17.00
N ARG A 22 -15.14 15.84 16.72
CA ARG A 22 -16.38 15.64 15.96
C ARG A 22 -16.10 15.04 14.58
N LYS A 23 -15.09 15.52 13.86
CA LYS A 23 -14.71 14.96 12.55
C LYS A 23 -14.22 13.51 12.68
N ARG A 24 -13.41 13.21 13.70
CA ARG A 24 -12.93 11.85 13.98
C ARG A 24 -14.10 10.90 14.28
N LEU A 25 -15.03 11.31 15.14
CA LEU A 25 -16.20 10.51 15.50
C LEU A 25 -17.11 10.26 14.29
N LEU A 26 -17.33 11.28 13.44
CA LEU A 26 -18.08 11.12 12.20
C LEU A 26 -17.44 10.08 11.28
N PHE A 27 -16.12 10.12 11.10
CA PHE A 27 -15.40 9.13 10.29
C PHE A 27 -15.52 7.71 10.85
N GLN A 28 -15.42 7.56 12.17
CA GLN A 28 -15.62 6.26 12.84
C GLN A 28 -17.06 5.75 12.66
N LEU A 29 -18.05 6.64 12.78
CA LEU A 29 -19.46 6.31 12.58
C LEU A 29 -19.73 5.85 11.13
N GLU A 30 -19.21 6.59 10.14
CA GLU A 30 -19.30 6.21 8.72
C GLU A 30 -18.66 4.85 8.45
N HIS A 31 -17.50 4.57 9.05
CA HIS A 31 -16.84 3.29 8.93
C HIS A 31 -17.66 2.14 9.52
N VAL A 32 -18.21 2.31 10.72
CA VAL A 32 -19.07 1.31 11.37
C VAL A 32 -20.35 1.08 10.53
N ARG A 33 -20.96 2.13 9.99
CA ARG A 33 -22.12 2.00 9.08
C ARG A 33 -21.77 1.22 7.82
N ALA A 34 -20.60 1.44 7.22
CA ALA A 34 -20.13 0.70 6.07
C ALA A 34 -19.96 -0.80 6.40
N ILE A 35 -19.31 -1.13 7.53
CA ILE A 35 -19.16 -2.51 8.00
C ILE A 35 -20.52 -3.18 8.23
N ILE A 36 -21.47 -2.50 8.89
CA ILE A 36 -22.82 -3.03 9.10
C ILE A 36 -23.54 -3.27 7.78
N SER A 37 -23.39 -2.37 6.80
CA SER A 37 -23.97 -2.53 5.47
C SER A 37 -23.39 -3.75 4.74
N ASP A 38 -22.07 -3.92 4.81
CA ASP A 38 -21.39 -5.07 4.20
C ASP A 38 -21.82 -6.38 4.86
N LEU A 39 -21.90 -6.42 6.20
CA LEU A 39 -22.38 -7.58 6.94
C LEU A 39 -23.85 -7.91 6.60
N LYS A 40 -24.73 -6.91 6.55
CA LYS A 40 -26.14 -7.11 6.16
C LYS A 40 -26.29 -7.63 4.73
N SER A 41 -25.41 -7.23 3.81
CA SER A 41 -25.42 -7.73 2.44
C SER A 41 -25.00 -9.20 2.30
N ASN A 42 -24.21 -9.69 3.27
CA ASN A 42 -23.68 -11.05 3.31
C ASN A 42 -24.50 -11.99 4.20
N ASP A 43 -25.51 -11.48 4.91
CA ASP A 43 -26.38 -12.29 5.76
C ASP A 43 -27.41 -13.07 4.90
N PRO A 44 -27.33 -14.42 4.83
CA PRO A 44 -28.23 -15.24 4.03
C PRO A 44 -29.69 -15.23 4.56
N SER A 45 -29.93 -14.72 5.77
CA SER A 45 -31.25 -14.67 6.41
C SER A 45 -32.06 -13.40 6.09
N SER A 46 -31.54 -12.45 5.29
CA SER A 46 -32.28 -11.23 4.97
C SER A 46 -33.24 -11.43 3.78
N PRO A 47 -34.53 -11.05 3.90
CA PRO A 47 -35.50 -11.21 2.82
C PRO A 47 -35.13 -10.28 1.65
N LYS A 48 -34.62 -10.88 0.57
CA LYS A 48 -34.31 -10.22 -0.69
C LYS A 48 -35.58 -9.58 -1.25
N ARG A 49 -35.75 -8.26 -1.06
CA ARG A 49 -36.76 -7.49 -1.80
C ARG A 49 -36.39 -7.51 -3.28
N ALA A 50 -37.15 -8.29 -4.05
CA ALA A 50 -37.01 -8.42 -5.48
C ALA A 50 -37.33 -7.09 -6.18
N ILE A 51 -36.32 -6.43 -6.73
CA ILE A 51 -36.50 -5.32 -7.68
C ILE A 51 -36.66 -5.95 -9.06
N GLY A 52 -37.89 -5.84 -9.59
CA GLY A 52 -38.32 -6.46 -10.84
C GLY A 52 -37.47 -6.07 -12.05
N THR A 53 -37.02 -7.08 -12.77
CA THR A 53 -36.40 -6.99 -14.08
C THR A 53 -37.48 -6.74 -15.15
N LYS A 54 -37.59 -5.50 -15.65
CA LYS A 54 -38.34 -5.23 -16.89
C LYS A 54 -37.48 -5.49 -18.12
N ALA A 55 -38.11 -6.18 -19.05
CA ALA A 55 -37.55 -6.83 -20.22
C ALA A 55 -36.91 -5.89 -21.25
N LYS A 56 -35.89 -6.43 -21.93
CA LYS A 56 -35.25 -5.85 -23.11
C LYS A 56 -36.23 -5.82 -24.29
N LYS A 57 -36.40 -4.66 -24.93
CA LYS A 57 -36.80 -4.58 -26.34
C LYS A 57 -35.60 -4.10 -27.16
N ALA A 58 -35.26 -4.91 -28.16
CA ALA A 58 -34.23 -4.65 -29.15
C ALA A 58 -34.78 -3.75 -30.26
N THR A 59 -33.98 -2.76 -30.70
CA THR A 59 -34.13 -2.17 -32.03
C THR A 59 -32.80 -1.68 -32.59
N ALA A 60 -32.50 -2.21 -33.77
CA ALA A 60 -31.87 -1.58 -34.95
C ALA A 60 -30.40 -1.09 -34.90
N LYS A 61 -29.59 -1.77 -35.72
CA LYS A 61 -28.33 -1.30 -36.32
C LYS A 61 -28.52 0.07 -36.99
N LYS A 62 -27.66 1.03 -36.66
CA LYS A 62 -27.25 2.12 -37.57
C LYS A 62 -25.72 2.23 -37.56
N LYS A 63 -25.13 2.06 -38.74
CA LYS A 63 -23.74 2.42 -39.04
C LYS A 63 -23.65 3.95 -39.05
N SER A 64 -22.75 4.53 -38.24
CA SER A 64 -22.32 5.91 -38.43
C SER A 64 -20.88 6.10 -37.94
N SER A 65 -20.06 6.55 -38.89
CA SER A 65 -18.90 7.44 -38.83
C SER A 65 -17.92 7.39 -37.65
N GLY A 66 -16.63 7.42 -38.00
CA GLY A 66 -15.47 7.35 -37.13
C GLY A 66 -15.30 8.57 -36.20
N TYR A 67 -16.08 8.63 -35.14
CA TYR A 67 -15.67 9.34 -33.94
C TYR A 67 -14.74 8.44 -33.12
N LYS A 68 -13.48 8.85 -32.94
CA LYS A 68 -12.56 8.25 -31.96
C LYS A 68 -13.26 8.27 -30.59
N LYS A 69 -13.83 7.13 -30.19
CA LYS A 69 -14.45 6.98 -28.87
C LYS A 69 -13.43 7.40 -27.83
N LYS A 70 -13.69 8.51 -27.12
CA LYS A 70 -12.94 8.87 -25.91
C LYS A 70 -12.94 7.62 -25.03
N ARG A 71 -11.75 7.06 -24.79
CA ARG A 71 -11.58 5.89 -23.92
C ARG A 71 -12.21 6.26 -22.59
N GLY A 72 -13.32 5.61 -22.25
CA GLY A 72 -14.03 5.85 -21.00
C GLY A 72 -13.10 5.64 -19.80
N PRO A 73 -13.50 6.10 -18.60
CA PRO A 73 -12.73 5.92 -17.38
C PRO A 73 -12.30 4.46 -17.26
N ARG A 74 -10.99 4.20 -17.21
CA ARG A 74 -10.47 2.83 -17.05
C ARG A 74 -11.07 2.26 -15.76
N LYS A 75 -11.92 1.23 -15.90
CA LYS A 75 -12.46 0.48 -14.76
C LYS A 75 -11.30 0.10 -13.85
N LYS A 76 -11.35 0.54 -12.59
CA LYS A 76 -10.42 0.07 -11.56
C LYS A 76 -10.59 -1.45 -11.48
N ARG A 77 -9.53 -2.19 -11.79
CA ARG A 77 -9.52 -3.65 -11.65
C ARG A 77 -9.67 -3.96 -10.16
N THR A 78 -10.82 -4.46 -9.75
CA THR A 78 -11.03 -5.07 -8.43
C THR A 78 -10.25 -6.38 -8.42
N ILE A 79 -9.22 -6.46 -7.59
CA ILE A 79 -8.44 -7.67 -7.36
C ILE A 79 -9.34 -8.60 -6.54
N LYS A 80 -9.84 -9.68 -7.16
CA LYS A 80 -10.80 -10.60 -6.53
C LYS A 80 -10.14 -11.60 -5.57
N ASP A 81 -8.83 -11.83 -5.71
CA ASP A 81 -8.10 -12.83 -4.92
C ASP A 81 -6.98 -12.18 -4.10
N GLY A 82 -7.33 -11.59 -2.96
CA GLY A 82 -6.51 -11.60 -1.74
C GLY A 82 -5.06 -11.11 -1.75
N GLY A 83 -4.51 -10.50 -2.82
CA GLY A 83 -3.14 -10.01 -2.82
C GLY A 83 -2.58 -9.73 -4.21
N TYR A 84 -1.61 -8.82 -4.29
CA TYR A 84 -0.84 -8.62 -5.53
C TYR A 84 -0.04 -9.89 -5.86
N ARG A 85 -0.21 -10.45 -7.07
CA ARG A 85 0.71 -11.48 -7.59
C ARG A 85 2.14 -10.95 -7.55
N LEU A 86 3.01 -11.60 -6.79
CA LEU A 86 4.43 -11.27 -6.74
C LEU A 86 5.06 -11.63 -8.10
N SER A 87 5.84 -10.70 -8.65
CA SER A 87 6.68 -10.95 -9.83
C SER A 87 7.84 -11.84 -9.40
N ASP A 88 8.47 -12.55 -10.33
CA ASP A 88 9.67 -13.35 -10.04
C ASP A 88 10.77 -12.48 -9.43
N TRP A 89 10.93 -11.27 -9.95
CA TRP A 89 11.80 -10.23 -9.39
C TRP A 89 11.45 -9.83 -7.95
N ASP A 90 10.16 -9.81 -7.60
CA ASP A 90 9.75 -9.50 -6.23
C ASP A 90 10.12 -10.66 -5.28
N ASN A 91 9.88 -11.90 -5.73
CA ASN A 91 10.19 -13.12 -4.97
C ASN A 91 11.70 -13.24 -4.69
N VAL A 92 12.55 -12.99 -5.69
CA VAL A 92 14.01 -13.07 -5.53
C VAL A 92 14.53 -12.13 -4.44
N ILE A 93 13.98 -10.90 -4.33
CA ILE A 93 14.38 -9.97 -3.26
C ILE A 93 13.89 -10.47 -1.90
N LEU A 94 12.64 -10.91 -1.82
CA LEU A 94 12.07 -11.42 -0.57
C LEU A 94 12.83 -12.66 -0.10
N ASP A 95 13.14 -13.58 -1.00
CA ASP A 95 13.94 -14.77 -0.75
C ASP A 95 15.36 -14.41 -0.32
N HIS A 96 15.97 -13.40 -0.93
CA HIS A 96 17.30 -12.96 -0.53
C HIS A 96 17.30 -12.36 0.89
N ILE A 97 16.37 -11.46 1.19
CA ILE A 97 16.25 -10.81 2.50
C ILE A 97 15.88 -11.82 3.59
N THR A 98 15.01 -12.78 3.30
CA THR A 98 14.66 -13.86 4.23
C THR A 98 15.86 -14.77 4.51
N LYS A 99 16.63 -15.13 3.48
CA LYS A 99 17.83 -15.98 3.61
C LYS A 99 18.96 -15.29 4.36
N THR A 100 19.24 -14.02 4.08
CA THR A 100 20.27 -13.30 4.83
C THR A 100 19.82 -13.00 6.25
N GLY A 101 18.51 -12.83 6.48
CA GLY A 101 17.95 -12.47 7.78
C GLY A 101 18.32 -11.06 8.23
N LYS A 102 18.96 -10.27 7.35
CA LYS A 102 19.54 -8.96 7.63
C LYS A 102 18.83 -7.86 6.83
N LEU A 103 18.96 -6.63 7.34
CA LEU A 103 18.60 -5.43 6.60
C LEU A 103 19.62 -5.23 5.48
N GLN A 104 19.14 -4.98 4.27
CA GLN A 104 19.99 -4.88 3.08
C GLN A 104 19.87 -3.51 2.44
N THR A 105 20.98 -2.97 1.96
CA THR A 105 20.96 -1.74 1.16
C THR A 105 20.59 -2.06 -0.29
N LYS A 106 20.31 -1.01 -1.06
CA LYS A 106 20.10 -1.16 -2.51
C LYS A 106 21.33 -1.77 -3.21
N GLN A 107 22.53 -1.43 -2.75
CA GLN A 107 23.79 -1.90 -3.34
C GLN A 107 23.98 -3.40 -3.10
N ASP A 108 23.70 -3.87 -1.89
CA ASP A 108 23.80 -5.30 -1.55
C ASP A 108 22.82 -6.14 -2.36
N LEU A 109 21.62 -5.61 -2.61
CA LEU A 109 20.59 -6.26 -3.42
C LEU A 109 20.88 -6.21 -4.93
N LEU A 110 21.80 -5.37 -5.39
CA LEU A 110 22.19 -5.29 -6.80
C LEU A 110 22.90 -6.57 -7.24
N VAL A 111 23.82 -7.10 -6.42
CA VAL A 111 24.62 -8.31 -6.72
C VAL A 111 23.76 -9.57 -6.97
N PRO A 112 22.81 -9.94 -6.10
CA PRO A 112 21.92 -11.08 -6.38
C PRO A 112 21.00 -10.79 -7.56
N MET A 113 20.62 -9.52 -7.79
CA MET A 113 19.76 -9.15 -8.90
C MET A 113 20.43 -9.18 -10.26
N THR A 114 21.69 -8.79 -10.37
CA THR A 114 22.43 -8.94 -11.63
C THR A 114 22.62 -10.41 -11.98
N LYS A 115 22.91 -11.26 -10.99
CA LYS A 115 22.97 -12.72 -11.16
C LYS A 115 21.64 -13.32 -11.61
N PHE A 116 20.52 -12.83 -11.08
CA PHE A 116 19.19 -13.26 -11.51
C PHE A 116 18.84 -12.73 -12.90
N ALA A 117 19.14 -11.46 -13.17
CA ALA A 117 18.90 -10.81 -14.45
C ALA A 117 19.64 -11.52 -15.59
N ALA A 118 20.89 -11.93 -15.36
CA ALA A 118 21.66 -12.69 -16.33
C ALA A 118 20.99 -14.01 -16.73
N LYS A 119 20.20 -14.63 -15.83
CA LYS A 119 19.44 -15.87 -16.10
C LYS A 119 18.09 -15.60 -16.76
N ALA A 120 17.37 -14.57 -16.30
CA ALA A 120 16.02 -14.28 -16.77
C ALA A 120 16.01 -13.50 -18.10
N ASP A 121 16.88 -12.50 -18.22
CA ASP A 121 16.93 -11.53 -19.32
C ASP A 121 18.41 -11.23 -19.69
N PRO A 122 19.14 -12.13 -20.40
CA PRO A 122 20.58 -12.00 -20.64
C PRO A 122 20.99 -10.79 -21.48
N LYS A 123 20.05 -10.12 -22.15
CA LYS A 123 20.30 -8.91 -22.95
C LYS A 123 20.21 -7.61 -22.15
N MET A 124 19.82 -7.67 -20.88
CA MET A 124 19.58 -6.49 -20.06
C MET A 124 20.91 -5.85 -19.61
N LYS A 125 21.04 -4.52 -19.78
CA LYS A 125 22.21 -3.78 -19.29
C LYS A 125 22.18 -3.69 -17.75
N PRO A 126 23.34 -3.54 -17.09
CA PRO A 126 23.39 -3.40 -15.62
C PRO A 126 22.61 -2.18 -15.12
N GLU A 127 22.55 -1.10 -15.90
CA GLU A 127 21.78 0.11 -15.59
C GLU A 127 20.26 -0.16 -15.59
N ASP A 128 19.77 -0.96 -16.53
CA ASP A 128 18.37 -1.34 -16.61
C ASP A 128 17.97 -2.22 -15.42
N VAL A 129 18.88 -3.08 -14.95
CA VAL A 129 18.70 -3.87 -13.73
C VAL A 129 18.55 -2.95 -12.52
N ASP A 130 19.37 -1.90 -12.41
CA ASP A 130 19.30 -0.95 -11.30
C ASP A 130 17.97 -0.16 -11.28
N ILE A 131 17.50 0.28 -12.45
CA ILE A 131 16.21 0.94 -12.62
C ILE A 131 15.08 -0.02 -12.23
N LYS A 132 15.15 -1.28 -12.67
CA LYS A 132 14.14 -2.30 -12.38
C LYS A 132 14.13 -2.65 -10.89
N LEU A 133 15.30 -2.80 -10.26
CA LEU A 133 15.46 -2.99 -8.81
C LEU A 133 14.82 -1.84 -8.04
N THR A 134 15.11 -0.59 -8.42
CA THR A 134 14.53 0.59 -7.76
C THR A 134 13.00 0.59 -7.81
N ARG A 135 12.42 0.25 -8.97
CA ARG A 135 10.95 0.14 -9.13
C ARG A 135 10.36 -0.98 -8.29
N VAL A 136 11.04 -2.13 -8.21
CA VAL A 136 10.62 -3.27 -7.39
C VAL A 136 10.64 -2.89 -5.90
N LEU A 137 11.72 -2.25 -5.43
CA LEU A 137 11.82 -1.81 -4.03
C LEU A 137 10.73 -0.80 -3.66
N GLN A 138 10.49 0.21 -4.49
CA GLN A 138 9.39 1.19 -4.27
C GLN A 138 8.02 0.52 -4.24
N LYS A 139 7.81 -0.48 -5.09
CA LYS A 139 6.55 -1.25 -5.16
C LYS A 139 6.36 -2.12 -3.92
N LEU A 140 7.44 -2.77 -3.45
CA LEU A 140 7.43 -3.65 -2.28
C LEU A 140 7.32 -2.87 -0.97
N SER A 141 7.96 -1.70 -0.84
CA SER A 141 7.89 -0.87 0.36
C SER A 141 6.61 -0.03 0.43
N GLY A 142 6.13 0.48 -0.72
CA GLY A 142 4.95 1.31 -0.80
C GLY A 142 3.67 0.48 -0.93
N ARG A 143 3.16 0.39 -2.16
CA ARG A 143 1.80 -0.11 -2.45
C ARG A 143 1.53 -1.53 -1.98
N ARG A 144 2.55 -2.38 -1.93
CA ARG A 144 2.41 -3.77 -1.46
C ARG A 144 2.63 -3.91 0.03
N GLY A 145 3.43 -3.02 0.63
CA GLY A 145 3.78 -3.08 2.04
C GLY A 145 4.26 -4.46 2.46
N MET A 146 5.18 -5.06 1.71
CA MET A 146 5.86 -6.32 2.07
C MET A 146 7.22 -6.05 2.72
N LEU A 147 7.84 -4.93 2.35
CA LEU A 147 9.09 -4.46 2.93
C LEU A 147 8.85 -3.21 3.78
N GLY A 148 9.60 -3.10 4.87
CA GLY A 148 9.79 -1.84 5.58
C GLY A 148 11.09 -1.17 5.14
N THR A 149 11.16 0.14 5.36
CA THR A 149 12.35 0.96 5.09
C THR A 149 12.87 1.54 6.38
N TYR A 150 14.16 1.36 6.64
CA TYR A 150 14.84 1.94 7.78
C TYR A 150 15.93 2.90 7.31
N ARG A 151 16.09 4.03 8.02
CA ARG A 151 17.18 4.97 7.77
C ARG A 151 18.11 4.95 8.98
N SER A 152 19.33 4.44 8.80
CA SER A 152 20.33 4.35 9.86
C SER A 152 20.99 5.70 10.19
N GLY A 153 20.99 6.63 9.24
CA GLY A 153 21.65 7.93 9.39
C GLY A 153 23.14 7.92 9.06
N LEU A 154 23.80 6.75 9.06
CA LEU A 154 25.22 6.62 8.71
C LEU A 154 25.48 6.74 7.20
N GLN A 155 24.59 6.19 6.38
CA GLN A 155 24.74 6.20 4.92
C GLN A 155 23.54 6.85 4.22
N ARG A 156 23.79 7.39 3.03
CA ARG A 156 22.72 7.93 2.17
C ARG A 156 21.93 6.78 1.57
N GLY A 157 20.74 6.53 2.12
CA GLY A 157 19.80 5.56 1.56
C GLY A 157 18.86 4.98 2.59
N TYR A 158 18.13 3.96 2.15
CA TYR A 158 17.28 3.14 3.00
C TYR A 158 17.82 1.72 3.05
N HIS A 159 17.69 1.13 4.22
CA HIS A 159 17.81 -0.30 4.41
C HIS A 159 16.44 -0.92 4.27
N TYR A 160 16.36 -2.00 3.50
CA TYR A 160 15.13 -2.72 3.25
C TYR A 160 15.12 -4.02 4.05
N GLY A 161 13.98 -4.32 4.67
CA GLY A 161 13.77 -5.54 5.43
C GLY A 161 12.32 -5.97 5.38
N LEU A 162 12.02 -7.17 5.88
CA LEU A 162 10.64 -7.65 5.94
C LEU A 162 9.78 -6.75 6.82
N LYS A 163 8.54 -6.50 6.40
CA LYS A 163 7.64 -5.61 7.15
C LYS A 163 7.41 -6.06 8.60
N GLU A 164 7.46 -7.36 8.87
CA GLU A 164 7.31 -7.92 10.21
C GLU A 164 8.38 -7.43 11.18
N TRP A 165 9.56 -7.06 10.68
CA TRP A 165 10.65 -6.53 11.50
C TRP A 165 10.38 -5.11 11.99
N PHE A 166 9.36 -4.46 11.45
CA PHE A 166 8.96 -3.09 11.75
C PHE A 166 7.67 -3.08 12.56
N PHE A 167 7.43 -1.96 13.24
CA PHE A 167 6.14 -1.70 13.87
C PHE A 167 5.12 -1.33 12.79
N ALA A 168 3.97 -2.03 12.79
CA ALA A 168 2.90 -1.75 11.85
C ALA A 168 2.33 -0.33 11.97
N SER A 169 2.37 0.24 13.19
CA SER A 169 1.83 1.57 13.50
C SER A 169 2.79 2.70 13.13
N THR A 170 4.08 2.55 13.43
CA THR A 170 5.07 3.65 13.29
C THR A 170 6.02 3.48 12.12
N GLY A 171 6.10 2.29 11.52
CA GLY A 171 7.08 1.96 10.49
C GLY A 171 8.53 1.98 10.98
N LYS A 172 8.76 2.13 12.29
CA LYS A 172 10.09 2.07 12.90
C LYS A 172 10.55 0.63 13.02
N LEU A 173 11.85 0.41 12.95
CA LEU A 173 12.45 -0.91 13.20
C LEU A 173 12.22 -1.31 14.66
N ARG A 174 11.87 -2.57 14.91
CA ARG A 174 11.75 -3.10 16.27
C ARG A 174 13.12 -3.20 16.91
N SER A 175 13.21 -2.93 18.20
CA SER A 175 14.48 -3.02 18.96
C SER A 175 15.12 -4.40 18.84
N GLN A 176 14.31 -5.47 18.86
CA GLN A 176 14.75 -6.86 18.67
C GLN A 176 15.44 -7.14 17.33
N ASN A 177 15.25 -6.27 16.34
CA ASN A 177 15.78 -6.44 14.99
C ASN A 177 16.88 -5.42 14.67
N LEU A 178 17.37 -4.67 15.65
CA LEU A 178 18.50 -3.77 15.47
C LEU A 178 19.78 -4.52 15.11
N ASP A 179 19.97 -5.72 15.65
CA ASP A 179 21.13 -6.59 15.38
C ASP A 179 21.22 -7.04 13.91
N ARG A 180 20.11 -6.95 13.18
CA ARG A 180 20.03 -7.27 11.74
C ARG A 180 20.59 -6.15 10.87
N LEU A 181 20.92 -5.01 11.46
CA LEU A 181 21.52 -3.87 10.78
C LEU A 181 23.03 -4.09 10.71
N ASP A 182 23.54 -4.49 9.55
CA ASP A 182 24.98 -4.46 9.31
C ASP A 182 25.41 -2.99 9.18
N LEU A 183 25.95 -2.45 10.28
CA LEU A 183 26.59 -1.13 10.32
C LEU A 183 28.03 -1.18 9.82
N ALA A 184 28.53 -2.36 9.47
CA ALA A 184 29.86 -2.55 8.91
C ALA A 184 29.92 -1.86 7.54
N THR A 185 30.64 -0.76 7.51
CA THR A 185 31.00 0.05 6.34
C THR A 185 31.52 -0.84 5.21
N ASN A 186 30.78 -0.89 4.10
CA ASN A 186 31.36 -1.04 2.76
C ASN A 186 31.67 0.34 2.20
#